data_AF-A0A3D2TLW2-F1
#
_entry.id   AF-A0A3D2TLW2-F1
#
_cell.length_a   1.000
_cell.length_b   1.000
_cell.length_c   1.000
_cell.angle_alpha   90.00
_cell.angle_beta   90.00
_cell.angle_gamma   90.00
#
_symmetry.space_group_name_H-M   'P 1'
#
loop_
_entity.id
_entity.type
_entity.pdbx_description
1 polymer ?
#
loop_
_entity_poly.entity_id
_entity_poly.type
_entity_poly.pdbx_seq_one_letter_code
_entity_poly.pdbx_strand_id
1 'polypeptide(L)'
;MPAMLDPDHPITELLRRDDRYHFDAYVFVFEALRYAQDKLGMGNEIDAEDLAASSSDEQNTALDGLDEQQEAERHVTGQELCEAMRLFAHEQYGYLAKNVLNHWG
;
A
#
# COMPACT_ATOMS: atom_id res chain seq x y z
N MET A 1 -6.08 -7.43 -17.66
CA MET A 1 -6.09 -6.08 -18.25
C MET A 1 -5.40 -5.18 -17.24
N PRO A 2 -4.45 -4.31 -17.63
CA PRO A 2 -3.82 -3.45 -16.64
C PRO A 2 -4.90 -2.52 -16.07
N ALA A 3 -4.93 -2.35 -14.76
CA ALA A 3 -5.79 -1.38 -14.11
C ALA A 3 -5.49 -0.03 -14.76
N MET A 4 -6.47 0.52 -15.48
CA MET A 4 -6.41 1.85 -16.04
C MET A 4 -6.48 2.78 -14.83
N LEU A 5 -5.32 3.12 -14.27
CA LEU A 5 -5.25 4.05 -13.16
C LEU A 5 -5.85 5.37 -13.61
N ASP A 6 -6.72 5.93 -12.76
CA ASP A 6 -7.24 7.26 -13.02
C ASP A 6 -6.07 8.27 -13.14
N PRO A 7 -6.11 9.17 -14.13
CA PRO A 7 -5.07 10.17 -14.36
C PRO A 7 -4.79 11.07 -13.15
N ASP A 8 -5.79 11.18 -12.26
CA ASP A 8 -5.78 11.99 -11.04
C ASP A 8 -5.42 11.16 -9.79
N HIS A 9 -5.07 9.88 -9.94
CA HIS A 9 -4.60 9.09 -8.82
C HIS A 9 -3.23 9.59 -8.33
N PRO A 10 -3.01 9.81 -7.01
CA PRO A 10 -1.77 10.38 -6.47
C PRO A 10 -0.48 9.64 -6.89
N ILE A 11 -0.58 8.33 -7.13
CA ILE A 11 0.53 7.50 -7.63
C ILE A 11 1.01 7.91 -9.02
N THR A 12 0.10 8.41 -9.86
CA THR A 12 0.39 8.87 -11.21
C THR A 12 1.24 10.15 -11.17
N GLU A 13 0.99 11.03 -10.21
CA GLU A 13 1.84 12.20 -9.97
C GLU A 13 3.21 11.81 -9.42
N LEU A 14 3.26 10.80 -8.53
CA LEU A 14 4.52 10.27 -8.00
C LEU A 14 5.41 9.73 -9.13
N LEU A 15 4.86 8.90 -10.02
CA LEU A 15 5.57 8.33 -11.17
C LEU A 15 6.03 9.38 -12.18
N ARG A 16 5.29 10.48 -12.35
CA ARG A 16 5.74 11.60 -13.19
C ARG A 16 6.96 12.33 -12.63
N ARG A 17 7.15 12.27 -11.31
CA ARG A 17 8.20 13.02 -10.60
C ARG A 17 9.40 12.13 -10.27
N ASP A 18 9.21 10.83 -10.09
CA ASP A 18 10.28 9.86 -9.79
C ASP A 18 9.87 8.44 -10.25
N ASP A 19 10.55 7.94 -11.29
CA ASP A 19 10.28 6.65 -11.95
C ASP A 19 11.30 5.56 -11.58
N ARG A 20 11.96 5.68 -10.43
CA ARG A 20 13.03 4.77 -9.97
C ARG A 20 12.69 3.28 -10.03
N TYR A 21 11.42 2.93 -9.83
CA TYR A 21 10.93 1.55 -9.88
C TYR A 21 9.80 1.41 -10.89
N HIS A 22 9.63 0.19 -11.41
CA HIS A 22 8.52 -0.11 -12.32
C HIS A 22 7.19 0.15 -11.62
N PHE A 23 6.19 0.60 -12.38
CA PHE A 23 4.84 0.86 -11.88
C PHE A 23 4.29 -0.31 -11.05
N ASP A 24 4.43 -1.53 -11.57
CA ASP A 24 3.98 -2.76 -10.91
C ASP A 24 4.61 -2.98 -9.53
N ALA A 25 5.81 -2.45 -9.24
CA ALA A 25 6.40 -2.54 -7.90
C ALA A 25 5.56 -1.79 -6.87
N TYR A 26 5.09 -0.59 -7.24
CA TYR A 26 4.26 0.20 -6.34
C TYR A 26 2.92 -0.48 -6.12
N VAL A 27 2.27 -0.95 -7.20
CA VAL A 27 1.01 -1.70 -7.10
C VAL A 27 1.20 -2.93 -6.22
N PHE A 28 2.29 -3.68 -6.41
CA PHE A 28 2.60 -4.85 -5.62
C PHE A 28 2.72 -4.53 -4.12
N VAL A 29 3.35 -3.42 -3.74
CA VAL A 29 3.44 -3.01 -2.33
C VAL A 29 2.06 -2.69 -1.75
N PHE A 30 1.22 -1.96 -2.50
CA PHE A 30 -0.16 -1.67 -2.05
C PHE A 30 -1.00 -2.94 -1.92
N GLU A 31 -0.92 -3.85 -2.90
CA GLU A 31 -1.62 -5.13 -2.84
C GLU A 31 -1.12 -6.01 -1.70
N ALA A 32 0.19 -6.02 -1.44
CA ALA A 32 0.78 -6.77 -0.33
C ALA A 32 0.38 -6.20 1.04
N LEU A 33 0.25 -4.87 1.16
CA LEU A 33 -0.25 -4.22 2.38
C LEU A 33 -1.69 -4.62 2.63
N ARG A 34 -2.55 -4.54 1.61
CA ARG A 34 -3.93 -4.99 1.69
C ARG A 34 -4.02 -6.48 2.02
N TYR A 35 -3.18 -7.30 1.41
CA TYR A 35 -3.08 -8.72 1.70
C TYR A 35 -2.74 -8.98 3.18
N ALA A 36 -1.84 -8.18 3.76
CA ALA A 36 -1.52 -8.26 5.18
C ALA A 36 -2.73 -7.95 6.06
N GLN A 37 -3.45 -6.87 5.75
CA GLN A 37 -4.60 -6.40 6.54
C GLN A 37 -5.81 -7.33 6.39
N ASP A 38 -6.20 -7.68 5.17
CA ASP A 38 -7.46 -8.40 4.89
C ASP A 38 -7.31 -9.90 5.10
N LYS A 39 -6.22 -10.49 4.60
CA LYS A 39 -6.08 -11.95 4.54
C LYS A 39 -5.33 -12.53 5.73
N LEU A 40 -4.29 -11.83 6.19
CA LEU A 40 -3.51 -12.26 7.35
C LEU A 40 -4.03 -11.66 8.66
N GLY A 41 -4.91 -10.65 8.59
CA GLY A 41 -5.39 -9.95 9.79
C GLY A 41 -4.26 -9.26 10.55
N MET A 42 -3.19 -8.88 9.85
CA MET A 42 -2.03 -8.20 10.44
C MET A 42 -2.34 -6.72 10.68
N GLY A 43 -1.57 -6.14 11.60
CA GLY A 43 -1.69 -4.75 12.00
C GLY A 43 -2.63 -4.55 13.19
N ASN A 44 -2.25 -3.63 14.05
CA ASN A 44 -3.06 -3.26 15.21
C ASN A 44 -4.10 -2.22 14.77
N GLU A 45 -5.36 -2.44 15.17
CA GLU A 45 -6.37 -1.37 15.16
C GLU A 45 -5.86 -0.29 16.10
N ILE A 46 -5.54 0.87 15.55
CA ILE A 46 -5.26 2.03 16.39
C ILE A 46 -6.62 2.56 16.81
N ASP A 47 -6.86 2.64 18.10
CA ASP A 47 -8.03 3.35 18.59
C ASP A 47 -7.92 4.81 18.12
N ALA A 48 -9.01 5.39 17.61
CA ALA A 48 -9.05 6.75 17.04
C ALA A 48 -8.47 7.83 17.99
N GLU A 49 -8.40 7.53 19.28
CA GLU A 49 -7.84 8.35 20.34
C GLU A 49 -6.29 8.49 20.25
N ASP A 50 -5.58 7.45 19.80
CA ASP A 50 -4.12 7.46 19.61
C ASP A 50 -3.70 8.19 18.31
N LEU A 51 -4.56 8.14 17.28
CA LEU A 51 -4.41 8.92 16.05
C LEU A 51 -4.55 10.43 16.31
N ALA A 52 -5.53 10.83 17.12
CA ALA A 52 -5.73 12.23 17.51
C ALA A 52 -4.58 12.82 18.35
N ALA A 53 -3.85 11.98 19.10
CA ALA A 53 -2.69 12.42 19.88
C ALA A 53 -1.43 12.66 19.03
N SER A 54 -1.35 12.06 17.83
CA SER A 54 -0.20 12.18 16.91
C SER A 54 -0.44 13.17 15.77
N SER A 55 -1.68 13.59 15.52
CA SER A 55 -2.06 14.60 14.51
C SER A 55 -1.93 16.06 14.99
N SER A 56 -0.78 16.42 15.58
CA SER A 56 -0.48 17.80 16.01
C SER A 56 0.06 18.71 14.90
N ASP A 57 -0.12 18.34 13.62
CA ASP A 57 0.33 19.16 12.49
C ASP A 57 -0.87 19.57 11.62
N GLU A 58 -1.29 20.82 11.84
CA GLU A 58 -2.30 21.56 11.10
C GLU A 58 -1.83 21.84 9.65
N GLN A 59 -1.96 20.89 8.71
CA GLN A 59 -2.17 21.26 7.30
C GLN A 59 -2.53 20.03 6.45
N ASN A 60 -3.83 19.88 6.11
CA ASN A 60 -4.36 19.65 4.75
C ASN A 60 -5.76 19.01 4.82
N THR A 61 -6.78 19.81 5.16
CA THR A 61 -8.20 19.46 4.97
C THR A 61 -8.77 20.28 3.81
N ALA A 62 -8.41 19.90 2.58
CA ALA A 62 -9.04 20.42 1.37
C ALA A 62 -9.26 19.34 0.29
N LEU A 63 -9.41 18.08 0.68
CA LEU A 63 -9.83 16.98 -0.20
C LEU A 63 -10.89 16.14 0.51
N ASP A 64 -12.01 16.80 0.79
CA ASP A 64 -13.29 16.22 1.16
C ASP A 64 -13.92 15.61 -0.11
N GLY A 65 -13.76 14.29 -0.30
CA GLY A 65 -14.57 13.57 -1.30
C GLY A 65 -13.93 12.46 -2.12
N LEU A 66 -13.07 11.59 -1.57
CA LEU A 66 -12.79 10.29 -2.19
C LEU A 66 -12.86 9.16 -1.14
N ASP A 67 -13.98 8.44 -1.22
CA ASP A 67 -14.28 7.09 -0.75
C ASP A 67 -14.32 6.78 0.76
N GLU A 68 -15.55 6.52 1.21
CA GLU A 68 -16.00 5.95 2.49
C GLU A 68 -15.57 4.47 2.69
N GLN A 69 -14.33 4.15 2.34
CA GLN A 69 -13.67 2.89 2.76
C GLN A 69 -12.53 3.24 3.70
N GLN A 70 -12.83 3.97 4.77
CA GLN A 70 -11.97 4.03 5.94
C GLN A 70 -12.10 2.67 6.65
N GLU A 71 -11.63 1.60 6.01
CA GLU A 71 -11.26 0.36 6.68
C GLU A 71 -10.36 0.79 7.82
N ALA A 72 -10.76 0.45 9.06
CA ALA A 72 -10.07 0.83 10.28
C ALA A 72 -8.55 0.81 10.03
N GLU A 73 -7.88 1.96 10.21
CA GLU A 73 -6.49 2.14 9.82
C GLU A 73 -5.60 1.17 10.61
N ARG A 74 -5.39 -0.04 10.08
CA ARG A 74 -4.59 -1.09 10.71
C ARG A 74 -3.12 -0.79 10.46
N HIS A 75 -2.40 -0.40 11.50
CA HIS A 75 -0.96 -0.16 11.41
C HIS A 75 -0.20 -1.48 11.34
N VAL A 76 0.27 -1.81 10.13
CA VAL A 76 1.14 -2.96 9.86
C VAL A 76 2.60 -2.53 10.05
N THR A 77 3.34 -3.28 10.87
CA THR A 77 4.78 -3.04 11.07
C THR A 77 5.58 -3.43 9.82
N GLY A 78 6.80 -2.89 9.69
CA GLY A 78 7.67 -3.24 8.57
C GLY A 78 8.00 -4.74 8.50
N GLN A 79 8.13 -5.43 9.64
CA GLN A 79 8.37 -6.88 9.64
C GLN A 79 7.17 -7.66 9.10
N GLU A 80 5.96 -7.32 9.56
CA GLU A 80 4.71 -7.93 9.09
C GLU A 80 4.53 -7.69 7.59
N LEU A 81 4.79 -6.45 7.12
CA LEU A 81 4.71 -6.14 5.71
C LEU A 81 5.70 -6.97 4.88
N CYS A 82 6.96 -7.11 5.32
CA CYS A 82 7.94 -7.94 4.62
C CYS A 82 7.52 -9.40 4.55
N GLU A 83 6.95 -9.93 5.63
CA GLU A 83 6.44 -11.30 5.65
C GLU A 83 5.22 -11.47 4.73
N ALA A 84 4.29 -10.53 4.77
CA ALA A 84 3.13 -10.50 3.87
C ALA A 84 3.57 -10.42 2.41
N MET A 85 4.51 -9.54 2.06
CA MET A 85 5.09 -9.42 0.71
C MET A 85 5.73 -10.74 0.26
N ARG A 86 6.44 -11.45 1.13
CA ARG A 86 7.04 -12.75 0.81
C ARG A 86 5.97 -13.80 0.49
N LEU A 87 4.92 -13.88 1.31
CA LEU A 87 3.82 -14.81 1.11
C LEU A 87 3.02 -14.47 -0.15
N PHE A 88 2.67 -13.19 -0.31
CA PHE A 88 1.92 -12.69 -1.44
C PHE A 88 2.68 -12.90 -2.76
N ALA A 89 3.98 -12.60 -2.80
CA ALA A 89 4.80 -12.85 -4.00
C ALA A 89 4.81 -14.34 -4.38
N HIS A 90 4.84 -15.25 -3.41
CA HIS A 90 4.80 -16.67 -3.68
C HIS A 90 3.43 -17.14 -4.14
N GLU A 91 2.35 -16.57 -3.61
CA GLU A 91 0.98 -16.89 -4.04
C GLU A 91 0.71 -16.42 -5.47
N GLN A 92 1.13 -15.20 -5.83
CA GLN A 92 0.89 -14.62 -7.16
C GLN A 92 1.83 -15.17 -8.23
N TYR A 93 3.12 -15.33 -7.92
CA TYR A 93 4.16 -15.63 -8.91
C TYR A 93 4.87 -16.98 -8.70
N GLY A 94 4.56 -17.70 -7.62
CA GLY A 94 5.16 -18.99 -7.32
C GLY A 94 6.69 -18.93 -7.25
N TYR A 95 7.35 -19.88 -7.92
CA TYR A 95 8.82 -19.93 -8.00
C TYR A 95 9.44 -18.81 -8.84
N LEU A 96 8.64 -18.07 -9.62
CA LEU A 96 9.11 -16.94 -10.41
C LEU A 96 9.12 -15.62 -9.64
N ALA A 97 8.62 -15.60 -8.40
CA ALA A 97 8.55 -14.41 -7.55
C ALA A 97 9.86 -13.60 -7.56
N LYS A 98 11.00 -14.25 -7.35
CA LYS A 98 12.31 -13.57 -7.37
C LYS A 98 12.63 -12.93 -8.72
N ASN A 99 12.30 -13.58 -9.83
CA ASN A 99 12.57 -13.04 -11.17
C ASN A 99 11.68 -11.84 -11.47
N VAL A 100 10.41 -11.89 -11.06
CA VAL A 100 9.44 -10.80 -11.24
C VAL A 100 9.85 -9.58 -10.42
N LEU A 101 10.15 -9.77 -9.12
CA LEU A 101 10.56 -8.67 -8.25
C LEU A 101 11.88 -8.02 -8.74
N ASN A 102 12.86 -8.84 -9.14
CA ASN A 102 14.13 -8.32 -9.70
C ASN A 102 13.94 -7.58 -11.02
N HIS A 103 12.89 -7.87 -11.79
CA HIS A 103 12.61 -7.16 -13.04
C HIS A 103 12.12 -5.73 -12.79
N TRP A 104 11.52 -5.47 -11.63
CA TRP A 104 10.95 -4.16 -11.31
C TRP A 104 11.91 -3.15 -10.69
N GLY A 105 13.11 -3.59 -10.27
CA GLY A 105 14.17 -2.75 -9.69
C GLY A 105 14.52 -3.10 -8.26
#